data_AF-A0A355SET2-F1
#
_entry.id   AF-A0A355SET2-F1
#
_cell.length_a   1.000
_cell.length_b   1.000
_cell.length_c   1.000
_cell.angle_alpha   90.00
_cell.angle_beta   90.00
_cell.angle_gamma   90.00
#
_symmetry.space_group_name_H-M   'P 1'
#
loop_
_entity.id
_entity.type
_entity.pdbx_description
1 polymer ?
#
loop_
_entity_poly.entity_id
_entity_poly.type
_entity_poly.pdbx_seq_one_letter_code
_entity_poly.pdbx_strand_id
1 'polypeptide(L)'
;MNKRTLRVLEYDKIINKLSEMALSEMGREIARNLTPSSNLNEVKLMQQETDEAVRIIFKNGAYPLEGLHDIRESLKKAQIGSMSLAQRL
;
A
#
# COMPACT_ATOMS: atom_id res chain seq x y z
N MET A 1 16.20 8.06 -6.29
CA MET A 1 17.13 7.04 -5.76
C MET A 1 18.01 6.48 -6.87
N ASN A 2 19.25 6.06 -6.59
CA ASN A 2 20.17 5.54 -7.61
C ASN A 2 19.80 4.10 -8.03
N LYS A 3 19.46 3.90 -9.31
CA LYS A 3 19.03 2.58 -9.86
C LYS A 3 20.13 1.51 -9.76
N ARG A 4 21.41 1.88 -9.92
CA ARG A 4 22.54 0.94 -9.78
C ARG A 4 22.63 0.43 -8.35
N THR A 5 22.49 1.32 -7.36
CA THR A 5 22.51 0.93 -5.94
C THR A 5 21.39 -0.05 -5.61
N LEU A 6 20.15 0.23 -6.04
CA LEU A 6 19.02 -0.68 -5.79
C LEU A 6 19.23 -2.06 -6.40
N ARG A 7 19.83 -2.13 -7.60
CA ARG A 7 20.18 -3.40 -8.25
C ARG A 7 21.28 -4.15 -7.50
N VAL A 8 22.34 -3.46 -7.07
CA VAL A 8 23.46 -4.09 -6.34
C VAL A 8 23.01 -4.61 -4.98
N LEU A 9 22.08 -3.90 -4.32
CA LEU A 9 21.49 -4.32 -3.06
C LEU A 9 20.34 -5.32 -3.23
N GLU A 10 20.04 -5.74 -4.47
CA GLU A 10 18.97 -6.69 -4.80
C GLU A 10 17.61 -6.30 -4.18
N TYR A 11 17.31 -4.99 -4.22
CA TYR A 11 16.12 -4.43 -3.57
C TYR A 11 14.82 -5.02 -4.14
N ASP A 12 14.81 -5.42 -5.41
CA ASP A 12 13.70 -6.14 -6.03
C ASP A 12 13.36 -7.45 -5.29
N LYS A 13 14.35 -8.17 -4.77
CA LYS A 13 14.11 -9.39 -3.99
C LYS A 13 13.44 -9.08 -2.66
N ILE A 14 13.78 -7.96 -2.03
CA ILE A 14 13.16 -7.49 -0.78
C ILE A 14 11.68 -7.17 -1.03
N ILE A 15 11.40 -6.42 -2.09
CA ILE A 15 10.04 -6.04 -2.48
C ILE A 15 9.19 -7.24 -2.88
N ASN A 16 9.76 -8.18 -3.63
CA ASN A 16 9.05 -9.41 -4.01
C ASN A 16 8.62 -10.20 -2.77
N LYS A 17 9.55 -10.44 -1.84
CA LYS A 17 9.27 -11.11 -0.56
C LYS A 17 8.19 -10.38 0.24
N LEU A 18 8.28 -9.04 0.36
CA LEU A 18 7.29 -8.25 1.07
C LEU A 18 5.91 -8.37 0.41
N SER A 19 5.85 -8.33 -0.92
CA SER A 19 4.59 -8.45 -1.65
C SER A 19 3.93 -9.82 -1.47
N GLU A 20 4.71 -10.91 -1.40
CA GLU A 20 4.18 -12.26 -1.17
C GLU A 20 3.54 -12.42 0.21
N MET A 21 3.93 -11.59 1.19
CA MET A 21 3.36 -11.59 2.54
C MET A 21 2.07 -10.78 2.65
N ALA A 22 1.71 -9.98 1.64
CA ALA A 22 0.52 -9.15 1.69
C ALA A 22 -0.76 -9.94 1.36
N LEU A 23 -1.77 -9.83 2.23
CA LEU A 23 -3.04 -10.56 2.11
C LEU A 23 -3.92 -10.02 0.98
N SER A 24 -3.97 -8.69 0.79
CA SER A 24 -4.81 -8.04 -0.23
C SER A 24 -4.03 -7.68 -1.49
N GLU A 25 -4.71 -7.63 -2.65
CA GLU A 25 -4.07 -7.20 -3.90
C GLU A 25 -3.62 -5.73 -3.83
N MET A 26 -4.40 -4.87 -3.16
CA MET A 26 -3.99 -3.49 -2.90
C MET A 26 -2.69 -3.42 -2.09
N GLY A 27 -2.55 -4.26 -1.05
CA GLY A 27 -1.31 -4.36 -0.27
C GLY A 27 -0.13 -4.84 -1.12
N ARG A 28 -0.37 -5.81 -2.02
CA ARG A 28 0.64 -6.28 -2.98
C ARG A 28 1.09 -5.19 -3.94
N GLU A 29 0.15 -4.42 -4.48
CA GLU A 29 0.43 -3.28 -5.35
C GLU A 29 1.27 -2.21 -4.63
N ILE A 30 0.91 -1.86 -3.38
CA ILE A 30 1.66 -0.90 -2.56
C ILE A 30 3.08 -1.41 -2.31
N ALA A 31 3.23 -2.67 -1.89
CA ALA A 31 4.55 -3.27 -1.64
C ALA A 31 5.43 -3.24 -2.91
N ARG A 32 4.89 -3.65 -4.06
CA ARG A 32 5.61 -3.68 -5.36
C ARG A 32 6.10 -2.30 -5.80
N ASN A 33 5.38 -1.24 -5.47
CA ASN A 33 5.70 0.13 -5.85
C ASN A 33 6.55 0.87 -4.80
N LEU A 34 6.89 0.23 -3.68
CA LEU A 34 7.64 0.87 -2.59
C LEU A 34 9.07 1.19 -3.01
N THR A 35 9.49 2.44 -2.82
CA THR A 35 10.89 2.87 -3.05
C THR A 35 11.49 3.49 -1.81
N PRO A 36 12.81 3.37 -1.56
CA PRO A 36 13.42 3.99 -0.39
C PRO A 36 13.32 5.51 -0.45
N SER A 37 12.89 6.12 0.67
CA SER A 37 12.90 7.57 0.84
C SER A 37 14.24 8.07 1.40
N SER A 38 14.62 9.28 1.00
CA SER A 38 15.73 10.03 1.59
C SER A 38 15.25 11.14 2.53
N ASN A 39 13.93 11.28 2.74
CA ASN A 39 13.35 12.25 3.67
C ASN A 39 13.25 11.63 5.06
N LEU A 40 13.95 12.23 6.04
CA LEU A 40 13.99 11.70 7.40
C LEU A 40 12.61 11.62 8.07
N ASN A 41 11.73 12.60 7.83
CA ASN A 41 10.41 12.62 8.45
C ASN A 41 9.51 11.52 7.88
N GLU A 42 9.58 11.30 6.57
CA GLU A 42 8.86 10.21 5.90
C GLU A 42 9.36 8.86 6.41
N VAL A 43 10.68 8.66 6.49
CA VAL A 43 11.28 7.43 7.00
C VAL A 43 10.86 7.15 8.45
N LYS A 44 10.83 8.18 9.32
CA LYS A 44 10.36 8.05 10.69
C LYS A 44 8.89 7.64 10.75
N LEU A 45 8.03 8.28 9.95
CA LEU A 45 6.61 7.97 9.90
C LEU A 45 6.38 6.52 9.46
N MET A 46 7.00 6.08 8.36
CA MET A 46 6.88 4.71 7.85
C MET A 46 7.32 3.66 8.90
N GLN A 47 8.39 3.95 9.65
CA GLN A 47 8.85 3.07 10.72
C GLN A 47 7.89 3.04 11.90
N GLN A 48 7.32 4.20 12.28
CA GLN A 48 6.31 4.29 13.34
C GLN A 48 5.04 3.50 12.98
N GLU A 49 4.54 3.65 11.75
CA GLU A 49 3.38 2.88 11.26
C GLU A 49 3.66 1.36 11.28
N THR A 50 4.87 0.95 10.91
CA THR A 50 5.27 -0.45 10.95
C THR A 50 5.34 -0.97 12.39
N ASP A 51 5.94 -0.22 13.31
CA ASP A 51 6.02 -0.59 14.74
C ASP A 51 4.62 -0.68 15.37
N GLU A 52 3.73 0.25 15.05
CA GLU A 52 2.35 0.22 15.51
C GLU A 52 1.59 -1.01 14.98
N ALA A 53 1.70 -1.31 13.69
CA ALA A 53 1.09 -2.49 13.10
C ALA A 53 1.57 -3.78 13.77
N VAL A 54 2.88 -3.90 14.03
CA VAL A 54 3.46 -5.03 14.76
C VAL A 54 2.88 -5.13 16.17
N ARG A 55 2.78 -4.01 16.91
CA ARG A 55 2.18 -3.99 18.26
C ARG A 55 0.71 -4.42 18.25
N ILE A 56 -0.07 -3.99 17.25
CA ILE A 56 -1.47 -4.41 17.10
C ILE A 56 -1.54 -5.92 16.88
N ILE A 57 -0.71 -6.47 16.00
CA ILE A 57 -0.67 -7.92 15.73
C ILE A 57 -0.30 -8.70 16.99
N PHE A 58 0.70 -8.27 17.74
CA PHE A 58 1.09 -8.95 18.98
C PHE A 58 0.01 -8.88 20.06
N LYS A 59 -0.70 -7.75 20.16
CA LYS A 59 -1.71 -7.54 21.20
C LYS A 59 -3.04 -8.22 20.89
N ASN A 60 -3.48 -8.14 19.63
CA ASN A 60 -4.84 -8.50 19.22
C ASN A 60 -4.88 -9.72 18.27
N GLY A 61 -3.72 -10.26 17.87
CA GLY A 61 -3.61 -11.21 16.78
C GLY A 61 -3.66 -10.55 15.41
N ALA A 62 -3.53 -11.34 14.36
CA ALA A 62 -3.64 -10.86 12.99
C ALA A 62 -5.04 -10.27 12.75
N TYR A 63 -5.11 -9.03 12.29
CA TYR A 63 -6.38 -8.42 11.92
C TYR A 63 -6.88 -9.05 10.61
N PRO A 64 -8.13 -9.53 10.54
CA PRO A 64 -8.66 -10.11 9.31
C PRO A 64 -8.80 -9.00 8.27
N LEU A 65 -7.91 -9.02 7.27
CA LEU A 65 -7.98 -8.15 6.09
C LEU A 65 -8.73 -8.82 4.93
N GLU A 66 -9.23 -10.03 5.15
CA GLU A 66 -10.09 -10.77 4.23
C GLU A 66 -11.42 -10.02 4.09
N GLY A 67 -11.69 -9.48 2.90
CA GLY A 67 -12.87 -8.66 2.62
C GLY A 67 -12.57 -7.21 2.23
N LEU A 68 -11.29 -6.80 2.24
CA LEU A 68 -10.89 -5.56 1.57
C LEU A 68 -10.98 -5.73 0.05
N HIS A 69 -12.00 -5.11 -0.54
CA HIS A 69 -12.20 -5.07 -1.98
C HIS A 69 -11.68 -3.76 -2.58
N ASP A 70 -11.15 -3.83 -3.80
CA ASP A 70 -10.79 -2.64 -4.55
C ASP A 70 -12.05 -1.89 -4.99
N ILE A 71 -12.25 -0.70 -4.42
CA ILE A 71 -13.40 0.16 -4.70
C ILE A 71 -13.13 1.22 -5.77
N ARG A 72 -11.93 1.26 -6.38
CA ARG A 72 -11.56 2.29 -7.38
C ARG A 72 -12.53 2.31 -8.56
N GLU A 73 -12.92 1.14 -9.06
CA GLU A 73 -13.90 1.01 -10.15
C GLU A 73 -15.30 1.45 -9.72
N SER A 74 -15.74 1.08 -8.52
CA SER A 74 -17.02 1.52 -7.96
C SER A 74 -17.06 3.05 -7.79
N LEU A 75 -15.95 3.64 -7.33
CA LEU A 75 -15.80 5.09 -7.18
C LEU A 75 -15.85 5.81 -8.53
N LYS A 76 -15.15 5.27 -9.55
CA LYS A 76 -15.17 5.80 -10.92
C LYS A 76 -16.59 5.79 -11.52
N LYS A 77 -17.34 4.69 -11.34
CA LYS A 77 -18.74 4.59 -11.77
C LYS A 77 -19.63 5.59 -11.04
N ALA A 78 -19.45 5.74 -9.73
CA ALA A 78 -20.20 6.71 -8.92
C ALA A 78 -19.95 8.16 -9.41
N GLN A 79 -18.70 8.52 -9.72
CA GLN A 79 -18.36 9.83 -10.26
C GLN A 79 -19.06 10.12 -11.60
N ILE A 80 -19.07 9.14 -12.52
CA ILE A 80 -19.76 9.26 -13.81
C ILE A 80 -21.28 9.41 -13.61
N GLY A 81 -21.87 8.63 -12.71
CA GLY A 81 -23.29 8.71 -12.36
C GLY A 81 -23.69 10.08 -11.79
N SER A 82 -22.86 10.64 -10.90
CA SER A 82 -23.07 11.98 -10.34
C SER A 82 -22.98 13.08 -11.40
N MET A 83 -22.06 12.99 -12.35
CA MET A 83 -21.98 13.93 -13.49
C MET A 83 -23.19 13.82 -14.41
N SER A 84 -23.67 12.59 -14.68
CA SER A 84 -24.88 12.35 -15.47
C SER A 84 -26.14 12.89 -14.80
N LEU A 85 -26.21 12.88 -13.46
CA LEU A 85 -27.35 13.43 -12.73
C LEU A 85 -27.31 14.96 -12.74
N ALA A 86 -26.12 15.55 -12.58
CA ALA A 86 -25.91 17.00 -12.61
C ALA A 86 -26.23 17.63 -13.97
N GLN A 87 -26.06 16.91 -15.09
CA GLN A 87 -26.42 17.38 -16.43
C GLN A 87 -27.94 17.35 -16.73
N ARG A 88 -28.75 16.74 -15.87
CA ARG A 88 -30.21 16.66 -16.00
C ARG A 88 -30.96 17.70 -15.17
N LEU A 89 -30.24 18.49 -14.36
CA LEU A 89 -30.75 19.65 -13.61
C LEU A 89 -30.36 20.93 -14.34
#